data_AF-A0A9D5ID23-F1
#
_entry.id   AF-A0A9D5ID23-F1
#
_cell.length_a   1.000
_cell.length_b   1.000
_cell.length_c   1.000
_cell.angle_alpha   90.00
_cell.angle_beta   90.00
_cell.angle_gamma   90.00
#
_symmetry.space_group_name_H-M   'P 1'
#
loop_
_entity.id
_entity.type
_entity.pdbx_description
1 polymer ?
#
loop_
_entity_poly.entity_id
_entity_poly.type
_entity_poly.pdbx_seq_one_letter_code
_entity_poly.pdbx_strand_id
1 'polypeptide(L)'
;MGSTPPVRAVLMSAEIMNGGTGFHRLVFKVDGGRSGMSNVTVMISQDAHRKLSSQMSRARLGDIEKPALLKRWARWEIALRFEEAGTLPATVTITARDVDDLGAYAMHLGRTLQVS
;
A
#
# COMPACT_ATOMS: atom_id res chain seq x y z
N MET A 1 -0.19 -21.53 -13.30
CA MET A 1 -0.67 -20.29 -12.67
C MET A 1 -1.27 -20.68 -11.33
N GLY A 2 -0.49 -20.60 -10.25
CA GLY A 2 -0.96 -20.95 -8.92
C GLY A 2 -1.87 -19.83 -8.40
N SER A 3 -3.10 -20.17 -8.05
CA SER A 3 -4.05 -19.25 -7.44
C SER A 3 -3.61 -18.93 -6.01
N THR A 4 -2.73 -17.94 -5.86
CA THR A 4 -2.42 -17.35 -4.57
C THR A 4 -3.72 -16.83 -3.97
N PRO A 5 -4.15 -17.29 -2.79
CA PRO A 5 -5.41 -16.88 -2.20
C PRO A 5 -5.44 -15.35 -2.07
N PRO A 6 -6.55 -14.68 -2.44
CA PRO A 6 -6.64 -13.23 -2.38
C PRO A 6 -6.48 -12.78 -0.93
N VAL A 7 -5.40 -12.03 -0.68
CA VAL A 7 -5.08 -11.49 0.65
C VAL A 7 -6.24 -10.62 1.13
N ARG A 8 -7.00 -11.08 2.13
CA ARG A 8 -8.11 -10.32 2.74
C ARG A 8 -7.56 -9.47 3.89
N ALA A 9 -7.26 -8.20 3.60
CA ALA A 9 -6.72 -7.26 4.58
C ALA A 9 -7.82 -6.47 5.31
N VAL A 10 -8.01 -6.75 6.59
CA VAL A 10 -8.88 -6.01 7.53
C VAL A 10 -8.06 -4.89 8.17
N LEU A 11 -8.43 -3.63 7.94
CA LEU A 11 -7.75 -2.48 8.53
C LEU A 11 -8.16 -2.35 10.02
N MET A 12 -7.21 -2.39 10.94
CA MET A 12 -7.50 -2.28 12.38
C MET A 12 -7.13 -0.91 12.98
N SER A 13 -6.15 -0.19 12.42
CA SER A 13 -5.93 1.23 12.73
C SER A 13 -5.09 1.90 11.64
N ALA A 14 -5.38 3.17 11.36
CA ALA A 14 -4.51 4.03 10.55
C ALA A 14 -4.24 5.29 11.36
N GLU A 15 -3.05 5.36 11.95
CA GLU A 15 -2.60 6.56 12.64
C GLU A 15 -1.86 7.44 11.63
N ILE A 16 -2.55 8.46 11.15
CA ILE A 16 -1.92 9.54 10.40
C ILE A 16 -1.31 10.49 11.43
N MET A 17 -0.09 10.20 11.87
CA MET A 17 0.68 11.11 12.71
C MET A 17 1.21 12.26 11.87
N ASN A 18 0.43 13.34 11.76
CA ASN A 18 0.90 14.60 11.24
C ASN A 18 1.68 15.34 12.34
N GLY A 19 2.94 14.96 12.54
CA GLY A 19 3.87 15.67 13.42
C GLY A 19 4.86 14.74 14.11
N GLY A 20 6.14 14.91 13.83
CA GLY A 20 7.26 14.31 14.58
C GLY A 20 8.18 13.41 13.75
N THR A 21 7.65 12.48 12.95
CA THR A 21 8.48 11.46 12.24
C THR A 21 8.27 11.36 10.74
N GLY A 22 7.30 12.08 10.16
CA GLY A 22 7.16 12.19 8.70
C GLY A 22 6.62 10.95 7.98
N PHE A 23 6.01 9.98 8.68
CA PHE A 23 5.36 8.80 8.08
C PHE A 23 3.87 8.70 8.43
N HIS A 24 3.06 8.25 7.48
CA HIS A 24 1.74 7.69 7.73
C HIS A 24 1.89 6.22 8.11
N ARG A 25 1.29 5.79 9.22
CA ARG A 25 1.32 4.40 9.69
C ARG A 25 -0.06 3.77 9.57
N LEU A 26 -0.13 2.63 8.89
CA LEU A 26 -1.33 1.82 8.75
C LEU A 26 -1.05 0.41 9.28
N VAL A 27 -1.96 -0.13 10.09
CA VAL A 27 -1.86 -1.51 10.61
C VAL A 27 -3.02 -2.33 10.05
N PHE A 28 -2.67 -3.39 9.34
CA PHE A 28 -3.60 -4.32 8.74
C PHE A 28 -3.55 -5.65 9.48
N LYS A 29 -4.71 -6.20 9.81
CA LYS A 29 -4.86 -7.61 10.13
C LYS A 29 -5.13 -8.35 8.83
N VAL A 30 -4.22 -9.23 8.46
CA VAL A 30 -4.20 -9.89 7.16
C VAL A 30 -4.38 -11.38 7.37
N ASP A 31 -5.33 -11.97 6.64
CA ASP A 31 -5.45 -13.42 6.56
C ASP A 31 -4.47 -13.97 5.52
N GLY A 32 -3.45 -14.71 5.99
CA GLY A 32 -2.48 -15.41 5.14
C GLY A 32 -2.94 -16.79 4.69
N GLY A 33 -4.20 -17.14 4.88
CA GLY A 33 -4.76 -18.45 4.59
C GLY A 33 -4.21 -19.50 5.55
N ARG A 34 -3.37 -20.42 5.05
CA ARG A 34 -2.81 -21.51 5.88
C ARG A 34 -1.91 -21.01 7.01
N SER A 35 -1.29 -19.84 6.84
CA SER A 35 -0.43 -19.22 7.84
C SER A 35 -1.20 -18.49 8.96
N GLY A 36 -2.54 -18.46 8.87
CA GLY A 36 -3.39 -17.78 9.85
C GLY A 36 -3.41 -16.26 9.71
N MET A 37 -3.95 -15.61 10.74
CA MET A 37 -4.08 -14.15 10.80
C MET A 37 -2.80 -13.50 11.34
N SER A 38 -2.26 -12.55 10.59
CA SER A 38 -1.04 -11.81 10.93
C SER A 38 -1.28 -10.31 10.92
N ASN A 39 -0.56 -9.57 11.77
CA ASN A 39 -0.54 -8.12 11.69
C ASN A 39 0.58 -7.66 10.76
N VAL A 40 0.25 -6.77 9.82
CA VAL A 40 1.18 -6.15 8.89
C VAL A 40 1.16 -4.64 9.13
N THR A 41 2.31 -4.07 9.47
CA THR A 41 2.47 -2.62 9.60
C THR A 41 2.98 -2.05 8.28
N VAL A 42 2.29 -1.06 7.74
CA VAL A 42 2.71 -0.33 6.54
C VAL A 42 3.01 1.12 6.92
N MET A 43 4.20 1.59 6.56
CA MET A 43 4.66 2.95 6.79
C MET A 43 4.98 3.60 5.45
N ILE A 44 4.41 4.77 5.18
CA ILE A 44 4.74 5.58 4.00
C ILE A 44 5.14 6.99 4.40
N SER A 45 6.30 7.43 3.95
CA SER A 45 6.74 8.81 4.19
C SER A 45 5.75 9.80 3.59
N GLN A 46 5.57 10.96 4.23
CA GLN A 46 4.70 12.02 3.70
C GLN A 46 5.15 12.48 2.31
N ASP A 47 6.46 12.45 2.02
CA ASP A 47 7.01 12.78 0.71
C ASP A 47 6.63 11.74 -0.35
N ALA A 48 6.76 10.45 -0.04
CA ALA A 48 6.29 9.39 -0.93
C ALA A 48 4.80 9.51 -1.21
N HIS A 49 3.99 9.76 -0.17
CA HIS A 49 2.56 9.94 -0.31
C HIS A 49 2.21 11.15 -1.19
N ARG A 50 2.88 12.29 -0.98
CA ARG A 50 2.70 13.49 -1.84
C ARG A 50 3.06 13.20 -3.29
N LYS A 51 4.19 12.53 -3.53
CA LYS A 51 4.65 12.14 -4.86
C LYS A 51 3.67 11.21 -5.55
N LEU A 52 3.25 10.15 -4.86
CA LEU A 52 2.27 9.17 -5.36
C LEU A 52 0.93 9.82 -5.70
N SER A 53 0.40 10.65 -4.80
CA SER A 53 -0.86 11.37 -5.01
C SER A 53 -0.79 12.30 -6.22
N SER A 54 0.32 13.02 -6.40
CA SER A 54 0.54 13.87 -7.57
C SER A 54 0.61 13.08 -8.88
N GLN A 55 1.32 11.95 -8.90
CA GLN A 55 1.44 11.11 -10.09
C GLN A 55 0.11 10.46 -10.48
N MET A 56 -0.65 9.96 -9.49
CA MET A 56 -1.99 9.41 -9.75
C MET A 56 -2.96 10.45 -10.29
N SER A 57 -2.92 11.67 -9.75
CA SER A 57 -3.70 12.80 -10.27
C SER A 57 -3.31 13.13 -11.72
N ARG A 58 -2.01 13.21 -12.04
CA ARG A 58 -1.53 13.43 -13.42
C ARG A 58 -1.97 12.33 -14.39
N ALA A 59 -1.98 11.09 -13.93
CA ALA A 59 -2.43 9.94 -14.70
C ALA A 59 -3.98 9.81 -14.77
N ARG A 60 -4.73 10.76 -14.19
CA ARG A 60 -6.21 10.75 -14.13
C ARG A 60 -6.78 9.48 -13.48
N LEU A 61 -6.03 8.89 -12.56
CA LEU A 61 -6.41 7.68 -11.84
C LEU A 61 -7.32 8.02 -10.66
N GLY A 62 -8.50 8.57 -10.96
CA GLY A 62 -9.60 8.85 -10.02
C GLY A 62 -9.28 9.82 -8.86
N ASP A 63 -10.28 10.61 -8.44
CA ASP A 63 -10.19 11.40 -7.21
C ASP A 63 -10.36 10.47 -5.99
N ILE A 64 -9.32 9.71 -5.66
CA ILE A 64 -9.31 8.90 -4.46
C ILE A 64 -9.01 9.83 -3.27
N GLU A 65 -9.93 9.94 -2.32
CA GLU A 65 -9.67 10.66 -1.07
C GLU A 65 -8.37 10.18 -0.43
N LYS A 66 -7.55 11.10 0.09
CA LYS A 66 -6.21 10.80 0.64
C LYS A 66 -6.16 9.56 1.56
N PRO A 67 -7.10 9.36 2.52
CA PRO A 67 -7.10 8.18 3.38
C PRO A 67 -7.46 6.90 2.63
N ALA A 68 -8.37 6.96 1.65
CA ALA A 68 -8.73 5.83 0.82
C ALA A 68 -7.58 5.41 -0.11
N LEU A 69 -6.83 6.40 -0.62
CA LEU A 69 -5.64 6.16 -1.43
C LEU A 69 -4.58 5.42 -0.61
N LEU A 70 -4.27 5.90 0.60
CA LEU A 70 -3.32 5.25 1.50
C LEU A 70 -3.71 3.80 1.82
N LYS A 71 -5.00 3.53 2.08
CA LYS A 71 -5.48 2.17 2.35
C LYS A 71 -5.35 1.26 1.13
N ARG A 72 -5.74 1.75 -0.05
CA ARG A 72 -5.68 1.01 -1.32
C ARG A 72 -4.24 0.69 -1.71
N TRP A 73 -3.38 1.69 -1.65
CA TRP A 73 -1.94 1.55 -1.84
C TRP A 73 -1.32 0.53 -0.87
N ALA A 74 -1.59 0.66 0.42
CA ALA A 74 -1.00 -0.23 1.42
C ALA A 74 -1.45 -1.69 1.23
N ARG A 75 -2.70 -1.92 0.82
CA ARG A 75 -3.18 -3.27 0.46
C ARG A 75 -2.46 -3.85 -0.74
N TRP A 76 -2.28 -3.03 -1.79
CA TRP A 76 -1.55 -3.42 -2.99
C TRP A 76 -0.10 -3.79 -2.66
N GLU A 77 0.57 -2.98 -1.84
CA GLU A 77 1.95 -3.23 -1.46
C GLU A 77 2.09 -4.54 -0.64
N ILE A 78 1.18 -4.81 0.30
CA ILE A 78 1.17 -6.08 1.04
C ILE A 78 1.01 -7.27 0.08
N ALA A 79 0.10 -7.17 -0.88
CA ALA A 79 -0.13 -8.22 -1.86
C ALA A 79 1.10 -8.47 -2.74
N LEU A 80 1.73 -7.39 -3.24
CA LEU A 80 2.95 -7.47 -4.05
C LEU A 80 4.08 -8.17 -3.28
N ARG A 81 4.35 -7.77 -2.03
CA ARG A 81 5.38 -8.41 -1.21
C ARG A 81 5.07 -9.87 -0.89
N PHE A 82 3.79 -10.20 -0.67
CA PHE A 82 3.37 -11.57 -0.45
C PHE A 82 3.58 -12.44 -1.68
N GLU A 83 3.30 -11.91 -2.88
CA GLU A 83 3.54 -12.59 -4.15
C GLU A 83 5.04 -12.82 -4.40
N GLU A 84 5.86 -11.80 -4.13
CA GLU A 84 7.32 -11.88 -4.31
C GLU A 84 8.02 -12.82 -3.31
N ALA A 85 7.64 -12.77 -2.03
CA ALA A 85 8.33 -13.49 -0.96
C ALA A 85 7.64 -14.80 -0.53
N GLY A 86 6.40 -15.05 -0.97
CA GLY A 86 5.57 -16.18 -0.53
C GLY A 86 5.16 -16.15 0.95
N THR A 87 5.47 -15.07 1.67
CA THR A 87 5.21 -14.91 3.11
C THR A 87 4.75 -13.48 3.41
N LEU A 88 3.89 -13.32 4.41
CA LEU A 88 3.36 -11.99 4.76
C LEU A 88 4.45 -11.17 5.46
N PRO A 89 4.76 -9.95 4.99
CA PRO A 89 5.73 -9.10 5.65
C PRO A 89 5.18 -8.61 7.00
N ALA A 90 6.00 -8.62 8.05
CA ALA A 90 5.61 -8.03 9.33
C ALA A 90 5.55 -6.50 9.25
N THR A 91 6.46 -5.88 8.49
CA THR A 91 6.53 -4.44 8.27
C THR A 91 6.93 -4.12 6.84
N VAL A 92 6.26 -3.14 6.24
CA VAL A 92 6.53 -2.57 4.93
C VAL A 92 6.79 -1.08 5.12
N THR A 93 7.94 -0.59 4.65
CA THR A 93 8.31 0.82 4.75
C THR A 93 8.61 1.36 3.37
N ILE A 94 7.98 2.49 3.02
CA ILE A 94 8.09 3.11 1.70
C ILE A 94 8.43 4.59 1.88
N THR A 95 9.51 4.98 1.22
CA THR A 95 10.09 6.32 1.20
C THR A 95 9.96 6.95 -0.18
N ALA A 96 10.26 8.24 -0.31
CA ALA A 96 10.18 8.92 -1.60
C ALA A 96 11.13 8.36 -2.66
N ARG A 97 12.16 7.60 -2.24
CA ARG A 97 13.12 6.92 -3.13
C ARG A 97 12.53 5.67 -3.78
N ASP A 98 11.56 5.04 -3.12
CA ASP A 98 10.91 3.83 -3.59
C ASP A 98 9.81 4.15 -4.63
N VAL A 99 9.30 5.38 -4.62
CA VAL A 99 8.38 5.89 -5.65
C VAL A 99 9.23 6.47 -6.79
N ASP A 100 9.19 5.87 -7.98
CA ASP A 100 9.96 6.34 -9.12
C ASP A 100 9.48 7.72 -9.62
N ASP A 101 10.36 8.50 -10.25
CA ASP A 101 10.00 9.82 -10.80
C ASP A 101 9.17 9.74 -12.08
N LEU A 102 9.29 8.63 -12.82
CA LEU A 102 8.65 8.41 -14.13
C LEU A 102 7.17 8.01 -14.00
N GLY A 103 6.69 7.74 -12.78
CA GLY A 103 5.32 7.38 -12.47
C GLY A 103 4.96 5.93 -12.79
N ALA A 104 5.93 5.05 -13.02
CA ALA A 104 5.69 3.62 -13.27
C ALA A 104 4.98 2.95 -12.07
N TYR A 105 5.41 3.28 -10.86
CA TYR A 105 4.84 2.83 -9.60
C TYR A 105 3.39 3.30 -9.46
N ALA A 106 3.12 4.59 -9.72
CA ALA A 106 1.77 5.14 -9.69
C ALA A 106 0.86 4.55 -10.79
N MET A 107 1.39 4.28 -11.99
CA MET A 107 0.65 3.63 -13.06
C MET A 107 0.32 2.17 -12.73
N HIS A 108 1.28 1.43 -12.16
CA HIS A 108 1.07 0.04 -11.75
C HIS A 108 -0.01 -0.03 -10.68
N LEU A 109 0.12 0.78 -9.63
CA LEU A 109 -0.90 0.92 -8.60
C LEU A 109 -2.25 1.29 -9.24
N GLY A 110 -2.29 2.31 -10.10
CA GLY A 110 -3.48 2.76 -10.80
C GLY A 110 -4.22 1.66 -11.57
N ARG A 111 -3.48 0.88 -12.37
CA ARG A 111 -4.03 -0.25 -13.13
C ARG A 111 -4.61 -1.30 -12.19
N THR A 112 -3.90 -1.67 -11.13
CA THR A 112 -4.43 -2.64 -10.17
C THR A 112 -5.69 -2.12 -9.46
N LEU A 113 -5.77 -0.81 -9.19
CA LEU A 113 -6.95 -0.20 -8.58
C LEU A 113 -8.14 -0.01 -9.52
N GLN A 114 -7.93 0.13 -10.83
CA GLN A 114 -9.01 0.22 -11.83
C GLN A 114 -9.60 -1.15 -12.21
N VAL A 115 -8.86 -2.23 -11.96
CA VAL A 115 -9.28 -3.62 -12.23
C VAL A 115 -10.11 -4.22 -11.07
N SER A 116 -10.36 -3.44 -10.01
CA SER A 116 -11.13 -3.86 -8.82
C SER A 116 -12.59 -3.47 -8.88
#